data_AF-A0A3E0PIE0-F1
#
_entry.id   AF-A0A3E0PIE0-F1
#
_cell.length_a   1.000
_cell.length_b   1.000
_cell.length_c   1.000
_cell.angle_alpha   90.00
_cell.angle_beta   90.00
_cell.angle_gamma   90.00
#
_symmetry.space_group_name_H-M   'P 1'
#
loop_
_entity.id
_entity.type
_entity.pdbx_description
1 polymer ?
#
loop_
_entity_poly.entity_id
_entity_poly.type
_entity_poly.pdbx_seq_one_letter_code
_entity_poly.pdbx_strand_id
1 'polypeptide(L)'
;MKLHRSCDVVPDGSGLVCRQGRVYGIVTFAVFSAAFACPVGFGYAAGIPWLGIPFGLFALLIVPLLWGDMLSRFRSSNWLLWIRPDGLWIHLRSYRDQSPHDRPAVVELSYAEIAQIGRHAERYSVQSRRSRQYHKVDSLQVRLRQPETGEFEAALAAGRQTRQPERVFLGFIRSRARLTHFPVSLPSPEVIRIAWRGGYNHAVVPSLRRALAELSQHAEIAEPAGETRKASSQISDAEIDDRVLELVKRGDRLDAARLLVHERNYTLTQAKRFVDELDERV
;
A
#
# COMPACT_ATOMS: atom_id res chain seq x y z
N MET A 1 -22.89 -8.41 -0.19
CA MET A 1 -21.78 -7.47 -0.45
C MET A 1 -22.14 -6.63 -1.67
N LYS A 2 -21.87 -5.32 -1.67
CA LYS A 2 -22.16 -4.44 -2.81
C LYS A 2 -20.91 -3.69 -3.27
N LEU A 3 -20.74 -3.56 -4.58
CA LEU A 3 -19.66 -2.78 -5.18
C LEU A 3 -20.17 -1.42 -5.64
N HIS A 4 -19.42 -0.38 -5.30
CA HIS A 4 -19.72 1.01 -5.61
C HIS A 4 -18.57 1.65 -6.37
N ARG A 5 -18.89 2.63 -7.21
CA ARG A 5 -17.87 3.46 -7.86
C ARG A 5 -17.27 4.41 -6.83
N SER A 6 -15.99 4.74 -7.01
CA SER A 6 -15.30 5.63 -6.05
C SER A 6 -15.89 7.03 -5.96
N CYS A 7 -16.51 7.52 -7.03
CA CYS A 7 -17.13 8.85 -7.07
C CYS A 7 -18.46 8.93 -6.32
N ASP A 8 -19.15 7.81 -6.16
CA ASP A 8 -20.49 7.76 -5.55
C ASP A 8 -20.41 7.70 -4.02
N VAL A 9 -19.22 7.40 -3.48
CA VAL A 9 -18.98 7.22 -2.05
C VAL A 9 -18.02 8.28 -1.54
N VAL A 10 -18.57 9.28 -0.86
CA VAL A 10 -17.80 10.31 -0.17
C VAL A 10 -18.07 10.21 1.33
N PRO A 11 -17.03 10.07 2.18
CA PRO A 11 -17.23 10.06 3.62
C PRO A 11 -17.92 11.35 4.09
N ASP A 12 -19.12 11.23 4.63
CA ASP A 12 -20.00 12.34 5.07
C ASP A 12 -19.68 12.85 6.49
N GLY A 13 -18.69 12.24 7.15
CA GLY A 13 -18.32 12.54 8.53
C GLY A 13 -19.01 11.68 9.59
N SER A 14 -19.99 10.84 9.20
CA SER A 14 -20.53 9.81 10.07
C SER A 14 -19.49 8.70 10.30
N GLY A 15 -19.43 8.15 11.52
CA GLY A 15 -18.56 7.01 11.83
C GLY A 15 -17.06 7.30 11.78
N LEU A 16 -16.26 6.22 11.74
CA LEU A 16 -14.80 6.29 11.81
C LEU A 16 -14.16 6.07 10.43
N VAL A 17 -13.55 7.13 9.89
CA VAL A 17 -12.80 7.07 8.63
C VAL A 17 -11.32 6.80 8.89
N CYS A 18 -10.83 5.68 8.37
CA CYS A 18 -9.43 5.28 8.44
C CYS A 18 -8.71 5.64 7.14
N ARG A 19 -7.64 6.43 7.25
CA ARG A 19 -6.93 7.07 6.14
C ARG A 19 -5.44 6.76 6.19
N GLN A 20 -4.75 6.88 5.07
CA GLN A 20 -3.30 6.78 5.10
C GLN A 20 -2.68 8.02 5.77
N GLY A 21 -1.72 7.79 6.65
CA GLY A 21 -1.08 8.79 7.48
C GLY A 21 -0.39 9.89 6.66
N ARG A 22 -0.74 11.14 6.99
CA ARG A 22 -0.20 12.35 6.35
C ARG A 22 1.17 12.74 6.93
N VAL A 23 1.39 12.47 8.21
CA VAL A 23 2.59 12.88 8.96
C VAL A 23 3.88 12.42 8.27
N TYR A 24 3.94 11.18 7.81
CA TYR A 24 5.13 10.68 7.12
C TYR A 24 5.44 11.48 5.83
N GLY A 25 4.40 11.83 5.06
CA GLY A 25 4.57 12.64 3.84
C GLY A 25 5.08 14.05 4.18
N ILE A 26 4.52 14.68 5.21
CA ILE A 26 4.93 16.00 5.69
C ILE A 26 6.37 15.98 6.21
N VAL A 27 6.72 15.01 7.05
CA VAL A 27 8.07 14.86 7.62
C VAL A 27 9.08 14.61 6.51
N THR A 28 8.77 13.70 5.57
CA THR A 28 9.62 13.43 4.41
C THR A 28 9.85 14.70 3.60
N PHE A 29 8.77 15.42 3.25
CA PHE A 29 8.87 16.69 2.53
C PHE A 29 9.75 17.70 3.29
N ALA A 30 9.49 17.93 4.58
CA ALA A 30 10.24 18.87 5.40
C ALA A 30 11.73 18.53 5.50
N VAL A 31 12.08 17.26 5.75
CA VAL A 31 13.48 16.82 5.85
C VAL A 31 14.22 17.02 4.53
N PHE A 32 13.64 16.60 3.41
CA PHE A 32 14.29 16.77 2.11
C PHE A 32 14.38 18.25 1.72
N SER A 33 13.33 19.04 1.94
CA SER A 33 13.37 20.49 1.70
C SER A 33 14.48 21.16 2.52
N ALA A 34 14.62 20.82 3.80
CA ALA A 34 15.70 21.36 4.65
C ALA A 34 17.08 20.89 4.17
N ALA A 35 17.24 19.60 3.84
CA ALA A 35 18.50 19.04 3.35
C ALA A 35 19.02 19.73 2.08
N PHE A 36 18.13 20.23 1.22
CA PHE A 36 18.52 20.99 0.03
C PHE A 36 18.60 22.51 0.27
N ALA A 37 17.75 23.08 1.12
CA ALA A 37 17.75 24.53 1.37
C ALA A 37 18.93 24.99 2.26
N CYS A 38 19.31 24.21 3.28
CA CYS A 38 20.37 24.59 4.21
C CYS A 38 21.75 24.79 3.53
N PRO A 39 22.21 23.89 2.65
CA PRO A 39 23.49 24.09 1.94
C PRO A 39 23.48 25.33 1.03
N VAL A 40 22.33 25.64 0.42
CA VAL A 40 22.17 26.86 -0.39
C VAL A 40 22.37 28.09 0.49
N GLY A 41 21.62 28.18 1.60
CA GLY A 41 21.73 29.30 2.54
C GLY A 41 23.12 29.45 3.14
N PHE A 42 23.77 28.33 3.51
CA PHE A 42 25.13 28.33 4.02
C PHE A 42 26.14 28.83 2.99
N GLY A 43 26.04 28.39 1.73
CA GLY A 43 26.91 28.85 0.65
C GLY A 43 26.84 30.37 0.43
N TYR A 44 25.63 30.95 0.47
CA TYR A 44 25.46 32.40 0.40
C TYR A 44 26.03 33.12 1.62
N ALA A 45 25.76 32.62 2.84
CA ALA A 45 26.25 33.23 4.07
C ALA A 45 27.79 33.19 4.19
N ALA A 46 28.42 32.14 3.68
CA ALA A 46 29.87 31.99 3.67
C ALA A 46 30.57 32.78 2.53
N GLY A 47 29.82 33.45 1.65
CA GLY A 47 30.38 34.13 0.48
C GLY A 47 30.85 33.18 -0.63
N ILE A 48 30.40 31.92 -0.61
CA ILE A 48 30.78 30.85 -1.55
C ILE A 48 29.50 30.29 -2.21
N PRO A 49 28.76 31.10 -3.00
CA PRO A 49 27.44 30.73 -3.51
C PRO A 49 27.47 29.52 -4.45
N TRP A 50 28.60 29.27 -5.13
CA TRP A 50 28.73 28.16 -6.06
C TRP A 50 28.60 26.79 -5.40
N LEU A 51 28.88 26.66 -4.10
CA LEU A 51 28.63 25.43 -3.33
C LEU A 51 27.13 25.14 -3.18
N GLY A 52 26.28 26.18 -3.18
CA GLY A 52 24.83 26.06 -3.05
C GLY A 52 24.12 25.71 -4.37
N ILE A 53 24.69 26.06 -5.51
CA ILE A 53 24.10 25.83 -6.84
C ILE A 53 23.64 24.38 -7.07
N PRO A 54 24.45 23.32 -6.85
CA PRO A 54 24.01 21.95 -7.09
C PRO A 54 22.82 21.57 -6.21
N PHE A 55 22.81 21.98 -4.94
CA PHE A 55 21.69 21.71 -4.03
C PHE A 55 20.42 22.45 -4.45
N GLY A 56 20.54 23.69 -4.94
CA GLY A 56 19.42 24.44 -5.50
C GLY A 56 18.82 23.77 -6.74
N LEU A 57 19.66 23.26 -7.64
CA LEU A 57 19.21 22.51 -8.82
C LEU A 57 18.52 21.19 -8.43
N PHE A 58 19.07 20.45 -7.46
CA PHE A 58 18.41 19.24 -6.94
C PHE A 58 17.08 19.58 -6.24
N ALA A 59 17.01 20.67 -5.48
CA ALA A 59 15.77 21.12 -4.85
C ALA A 59 14.68 21.38 -5.90
N LEU A 60 15.03 22.09 -6.98
CA LEU A 60 14.12 22.40 -8.09
C LEU A 60 13.54 21.13 -8.72
N LEU A 61 14.32 20.05 -8.81
CA LEU A 61 13.90 18.78 -9.38
C LEU A 61 13.07 17.94 -8.39
N ILE A 62 13.52 17.82 -7.14
CA ILE A 62 12.99 16.84 -6.17
C ILE A 62 11.79 17.38 -5.40
N VAL A 63 11.81 18.66 -4.99
CA VAL A 63 10.76 19.25 -4.15
C VAL A 63 9.38 19.19 -4.80
N PRO A 64 9.21 19.50 -6.11
CA PRO A 64 7.90 19.36 -6.77
C PRO A 64 7.36 17.92 -6.79
N LEU A 65 8.25 16.92 -6.91
CA LEU A 65 7.88 15.50 -6.87
C LEU A 65 7.37 15.11 -5.48
N LEU A 66 8.09 15.53 -4.42
CA LEU A 66 7.69 15.28 -3.04
C LEU A 66 6.40 16.03 -2.66
N TRP A 67 6.25 17.27 -3.15
CA TRP A 67 5.03 18.06 -2.98
C TRP A 67 3.82 17.37 -3.62
N GLY A 68 3.99 16.80 -4.82
CA GLY A 68 2.95 16.02 -5.49
C GLY A 68 2.51 14.78 -4.70
N ASP A 69 3.45 13.99 -4.15
CA ASP A 69 3.11 12.86 -3.26
C ASP A 69 2.41 13.36 -1.99
N MET A 70 2.92 14.45 -1.40
CA MET A 70 2.32 15.04 -0.20
C MET A 70 0.87 15.46 -0.46
N LEU A 71 0.60 16.26 -1.49
CA LEU A 71 -0.75 16.69 -1.86
C LEU A 71 -1.68 15.52 -2.16
N SER A 72 -1.17 14.44 -2.77
CA SER A 72 -1.99 13.25 -3.02
C SER A 72 -2.53 12.61 -1.73
N ARG A 73 -1.81 12.70 -0.61
CA ARG A 73 -2.28 12.24 0.72
C ARG A 73 -3.36 13.14 1.32
N PHE A 74 -3.56 14.35 0.81
CA PHE A 74 -4.62 15.26 1.26
C PHE A 74 -5.90 15.14 0.42
N ARG A 75 -5.90 14.35 -0.66
CA ARG A 75 -7.09 14.11 -1.47
C ARG A 75 -8.23 13.50 -0.64
N SER A 76 -9.45 13.83 -1.01
CA SER A 76 -10.66 13.26 -0.42
C SER A 76 -10.72 11.74 -0.57
N SER A 77 -10.12 11.19 -1.64
CA SER A 77 -9.97 9.75 -1.88
C SER A 77 -8.93 9.04 -1.01
N ASN A 78 -8.18 9.75 -0.16
CA ASN A 78 -7.28 9.11 0.81
C ASN A 78 -8.04 8.61 2.03
N TRP A 79 -8.87 7.59 1.81
CA TRP A 79 -9.43 6.75 2.86
C TRP A 79 -9.36 5.29 2.39
N LEU A 80 -9.25 4.37 3.36
CA LEU A 80 -9.09 2.95 3.10
C LEU A 80 -10.25 2.14 3.67
N LEU A 81 -10.67 2.51 4.88
CA LEU A 81 -11.76 1.87 5.59
C LEU A 81 -12.65 2.95 6.17
N TRP A 82 -13.96 2.76 6.07
CA TRP A 82 -14.93 3.64 6.68
C TRP A 82 -15.96 2.80 7.43
N ILE A 83 -15.94 2.94 8.75
CA ILE A 83 -16.76 2.17 9.69
C ILE A 83 -17.97 3.03 10.02
N ARG A 84 -19.16 2.62 9.60
CA ARG A 84 -20.43 3.32 9.85
C ARG A 84 -21.37 2.44 10.67
N PRO A 85 -22.45 2.97 11.25
CA PRO A 85 -23.43 2.15 11.97
C PRO A 85 -24.16 1.13 11.10
N ASP A 86 -24.33 1.41 9.80
CA ASP A 86 -25.05 0.56 8.83
C ASP A 86 -24.16 -0.50 8.18
N GLY A 87 -22.85 -0.28 8.11
CA GLY A 87 -21.92 -1.24 7.54
C GLY A 87 -20.48 -0.77 7.46
N LEU A 88 -19.66 -1.59 6.82
CA LEU A 88 -18.25 -1.39 6.61
C LEU A 88 -17.96 -1.10 5.13
N TRP A 89 -17.34 0.04 4.87
CA TRP A 89 -16.99 0.46 3.53
C TRP A 89 -15.48 0.35 3.34
N ILE A 90 -15.04 -0.44 2.37
CA ILE A 90 -13.62 -0.73 2.11
C ILE A 90 -13.26 -0.18 0.74
N HIS A 91 -12.30 0.74 0.70
CA HIS A 91 -11.75 1.23 -0.56
C HIS A 91 -10.65 0.26 -1.04
N LEU A 92 -10.83 -0.32 -2.23
CA LEU A 92 -9.91 -1.32 -2.78
C LEU A 92 -8.60 -0.71 -3.28
N ARG A 93 -8.65 0.59 -3.64
CA ARG A 93 -7.52 1.30 -4.22
C ARG A 93 -6.78 2.13 -3.18
N SER A 94 -5.47 2.26 -3.37
CA SER A 94 -4.66 3.24 -2.64
C SER A 94 -4.91 4.65 -3.16
N TYR A 95 -4.69 5.69 -2.34
CA TYR A 95 -4.75 7.10 -2.76
C TYR A 95 -3.76 7.45 -3.89
N ARG A 96 -2.76 6.59 -4.11
CA ARG A 96 -1.78 6.71 -5.21
C ARG A 96 -2.31 6.22 -6.54
N ASP A 97 -3.37 5.42 -6.53
CA ASP A 97 -4.04 4.99 -7.73
C ASP A 97 -4.76 6.19 -8.35
N GLN A 98 -4.43 6.50 -9.60
CA GLN A 98 -5.02 7.59 -10.39
C GLN A 98 -5.87 7.05 -11.54
N SER A 99 -6.23 5.78 -11.50
CA SER A 99 -7.17 5.19 -12.44
C SER A 99 -8.52 5.93 -12.43
N PRO A 100 -9.27 5.90 -13.54
CA PRO A 100 -10.56 6.57 -13.63
C PRO A 100 -11.53 6.17 -12.50
N HIS A 101 -12.27 7.16 -11.99
CA HIS A 101 -13.20 6.99 -10.88
C HIS A 101 -14.45 6.17 -11.20
N ASP A 102 -14.73 5.96 -12.48
CA ASP A 102 -15.93 5.33 -13.02
C ASP A 102 -16.04 3.82 -12.75
N ARG A 103 -14.94 3.21 -12.30
CA ARG A 103 -14.88 1.78 -12.02
C ARG A 103 -15.23 1.46 -10.56
N PRO A 104 -15.84 0.30 -10.29
CA PRO A 104 -16.06 -0.14 -8.92
C PRO A 104 -14.72 -0.21 -8.18
N ALA A 105 -14.71 0.37 -6.99
CA ALA A 105 -13.50 0.54 -6.18
C ALA A 105 -13.79 0.52 -4.69
N VAL A 106 -15.06 0.52 -4.31
CA VAL A 106 -15.51 0.54 -2.92
C VAL A 106 -16.43 -0.63 -2.72
N VAL A 107 -16.20 -1.36 -1.64
CA VAL A 107 -17.05 -2.47 -1.23
C VAL A 107 -17.78 -2.09 0.03
N GLU A 108 -19.08 -2.27 0.01
CA GLU A 108 -19.95 -2.20 1.18
C GLU A 108 -20.20 -3.62 1.68
N LEU A 109 -19.86 -3.85 2.95
CA LEU A 109 -20.15 -5.06 3.70
C LEU A 109 -21.15 -4.72 4.80
N SER A 110 -22.26 -5.44 4.83
CA SER A 110 -23.17 -5.38 5.98
C SER A 110 -22.54 -6.12 7.15
N TYR A 111 -22.75 -5.65 8.38
CA TYR A 111 -22.27 -6.36 9.57
C TYR A 111 -22.84 -7.77 9.70
N ALA A 112 -24.02 -8.03 9.14
CA ALA A 112 -24.60 -9.37 9.07
C ALA A 112 -23.80 -10.34 8.20
N GLU A 113 -23.02 -9.83 7.24
CA GLU A 113 -22.17 -10.65 6.36
C GLU A 113 -20.81 -10.97 7.02
N ILE A 114 -20.48 -10.26 8.10
CA ILE A 114 -19.21 -10.41 8.81
C ILE A 114 -19.36 -11.48 9.89
N ALA A 115 -18.53 -12.52 9.80
CA ALA A 115 -18.43 -13.54 10.82
C ALA A 115 -17.59 -13.03 11.99
N GLN A 116 -16.37 -12.59 11.70
CA GLN A 116 -15.39 -12.18 12.70
C GLN A 116 -14.44 -11.13 12.14
N ILE A 117 -13.93 -10.27 13.02
CA ILE A 117 -12.92 -9.27 12.69
C ILE A 117 -11.72 -9.47 13.62
N GLY A 118 -10.51 -9.47 13.07
CA GLY A 118 -9.31 -9.73 13.86
C GLY A 118 -8.12 -8.89 13.44
N ARG A 119 -7.13 -8.83 14.32
CA ARG A 119 -5.79 -8.39 13.95
C ARG A 119 -5.02 -9.58 13.39
N HIS A 120 -4.42 -9.40 12.23
CA HIS A 120 -3.43 -10.34 11.70
C HIS A 120 -2.06 -9.66 11.66
N ALA A 121 -1.08 -10.22 12.39
CA ALA A 121 0.28 -9.70 12.43
C ALA A 121 1.25 -10.70 11.81
N GLU A 122 1.89 -10.29 10.73
CA GLU A 122 2.85 -11.10 9.99
C GLU A 122 4.26 -10.60 10.30
N ARG A 123 5.12 -11.48 10.83
CA ARG A 123 6.53 -11.20 11.08
C ARG A 123 7.38 -12.05 10.16
N TYR A 124 8.29 -11.42 9.44
CA TYR A 124 9.25 -12.14 8.60
C TYR A 124 10.59 -11.44 8.59
N SER A 125 11.66 -12.24 8.48
CA SER A 125 12.99 -11.72 8.24
C SER A 125 13.35 -11.91 6.78
N VAL A 126 13.84 -10.85 6.14
CA VAL A 126 14.52 -10.95 4.84
C VAL A 126 16.02 -10.96 5.12
N GLN A 127 16.69 -12.01 4.67
CA GLN A 127 18.14 -12.05 4.70
C GLN A 127 18.65 -11.19 3.54
N SER A 128 19.47 -10.20 3.85
CA SER A 128 20.23 -9.42 2.88
C SER A 128 21.69 -9.83 2.98
N ARG A 129 22.45 -9.65 1.90
CA ARG A 129 23.91 -9.94 1.84
C ARG A 129 24.70 -9.34 3.02
N ARG A 130 24.21 -8.25 3.63
CA ARG A 130 24.91 -7.55 4.73
C ARG A 130 24.22 -7.62 6.09
N SER A 131 22.92 -7.93 6.14
CA SER A 131 22.18 -7.92 7.42
C SER A 131 20.85 -8.67 7.31
N ARG A 132 20.34 -9.14 8.44
CA ARG A 132 18.97 -9.64 8.55
C ARG A 132 18.03 -8.48 8.86
N GLN A 133 17.10 -8.19 7.95
CA GLN A 133 16.07 -7.16 8.16
C GLN A 133 14.80 -7.82 8.66
N TYR A 134 14.28 -7.35 9.80
CA TYR A 134 13.02 -7.82 10.37
C TYR A 134 11.88 -6.91 9.90
N HIS A 135 10.89 -7.51 9.28
CA HIS A 135 9.69 -6.85 8.83
C HIS A 135 8.50 -7.31 9.66
N LYS A 136 7.62 -6.36 9.97
CA LYS A 136 6.34 -6.61 10.60
C LYS A 136 5.26 -5.93 9.78
N VAL A 137 4.23 -6.69 9.41
CA VAL A 137 3.04 -6.20 8.73
C VAL A 137 1.83 -6.51 9.59
N ASP A 138 1.20 -5.47 10.13
CA ASP A 138 -0.08 -5.52 10.80
C ASP A 138 -1.20 -5.28 9.77
N SER A 139 -2.17 -6.17 9.74
CA SER A 139 -3.35 -6.12 8.87
C SER A 139 -4.63 -6.28 9.69
N LEU A 140 -5.71 -5.67 9.21
CA LEU A 140 -7.06 -5.99 9.64
C LEU A 140 -7.56 -7.19 8.82
N GLN A 141 -8.09 -8.19 9.50
CA GLN A 141 -8.68 -9.37 8.87
C GLN A 141 -10.19 -9.34 9.10
N VAL A 142 -10.95 -9.47 8.03
CA VAL A 142 -12.42 -9.57 8.08
C VAL A 142 -12.78 -10.93 7.50
N ARG A 143 -13.35 -11.80 8.35
CA ARG A 143 -13.87 -13.11 7.95
C ARG A 143 -15.36 -12.96 7.64
N LEU A 144 -15.77 -13.42 6.47
CA LEU A 144 -17.13 -13.39 5.98
C LEU A 144 -17.90 -14.65 6.44
N ARG A 145 -19.21 -14.53 6.65
CA ARG A 145 -20.10 -15.68 6.92
C ARG A 145 -20.41 -16.46 5.65
N GLN A 146 -20.51 -15.76 4.52
CA GLN A 146 -20.83 -16.31 3.21
C GLN A 146 -19.71 -15.96 2.23
N PRO A 147 -19.06 -16.93 1.58
CA PRO A 147 -17.91 -16.71 0.69
C PRO A 147 -18.31 -16.25 -0.72
N GLU A 148 -19.28 -15.33 -0.82
CA GLU A 148 -19.69 -14.76 -2.12
C GLU A 148 -18.75 -13.63 -2.55
N THR A 149 -17.48 -13.98 -2.84
CA THR A 149 -16.42 -13.01 -3.17
C THR A 149 -16.10 -12.89 -4.66
N GLY A 150 -16.85 -13.55 -5.55
CA GLY A 150 -16.55 -13.58 -6.99
C GLY A 150 -16.47 -12.19 -7.62
N GLU A 151 -17.46 -11.32 -7.37
CA GLU A 151 -17.44 -9.95 -7.90
C GLU A 151 -16.31 -9.11 -7.30
N PHE A 152 -15.99 -9.31 -6.02
CA PHE A 152 -14.90 -8.63 -5.33
C PHE A 152 -13.54 -9.02 -5.88
N GLU A 153 -13.32 -10.31 -6.10
CA GLU A 153 -12.09 -10.83 -6.69
C GLU A 153 -11.92 -10.30 -8.12
N ALA A 154 -13.00 -10.31 -8.92
CA ALA A 154 -13.00 -9.73 -10.25
C ALA A 154 -12.67 -8.22 -10.23
N ALA A 155 -13.21 -7.46 -9.27
CA ALA A 155 -12.91 -6.04 -9.10
C ALA A 155 -11.45 -5.80 -8.69
N LEU A 156 -10.88 -6.64 -7.81
CA LEU A 156 -9.47 -6.58 -7.44
C LEU A 156 -8.56 -6.92 -8.64
N ALA A 157 -8.87 -7.97 -9.39
CA ALA A 157 -8.12 -8.37 -10.58
C ALA A 157 -8.17 -7.29 -11.68
N ALA A 158 -9.35 -6.72 -11.94
CA ALA A 158 -9.50 -5.60 -12.87
C ALA A 158 -8.69 -4.37 -12.43
N GLY A 159 -8.63 -4.10 -11.12
CA GLY A 159 -7.79 -3.05 -10.55
C GLY A 159 -6.29 -3.29 -10.80
N ARG A 160 -5.82 -4.54 -10.68
CA ARG A 160 -4.42 -4.94 -10.95
C ARG A 160 -3.99 -4.73 -12.39
N GLN A 161 -4.86 -5.09 -13.34
CA GLN A 161 -4.58 -4.97 -14.77
C GLN A 161 -4.70 -3.52 -15.28
N THR A 162 -5.19 -2.60 -14.46
CA THR A 162 -5.40 -1.21 -14.87
C THR A 162 -4.06 -0.48 -15.01
N ARG A 163 -3.75 -0.05 -16.23
CA ARG A 163 -2.61 0.82 -16.50
C ARG A 163 -2.87 2.22 -15.94
N GLN A 164 -1.93 2.71 -15.13
CA GLN A 164 -1.94 4.09 -14.65
C GLN A 164 -1.82 5.08 -15.81
N PRO A 165 -2.49 6.24 -15.72
CA PRO A 165 -2.36 7.29 -16.74
C PRO A 165 -0.90 7.76 -16.84
N GLU A 166 -0.52 8.14 -18.06
CA GLU A 166 0.77 8.77 -18.33
C GLU A 166 0.76 10.22 -17.82
N ARG A 167 1.79 10.59 -17.07
CA ARG A 167 1.99 11.96 -16.58
C ARG A 167 2.99 12.66 -17.48
N VAL A 168 2.70 13.90 -17.84
CA VAL A 168 3.65 14.80 -18.49
C VAL A 168 4.15 15.80 -17.46
N PHE A 169 5.41 15.67 -17.05
CA PHE A 169 6.10 16.63 -16.20
C PHE A 169 6.84 17.64 -17.08
N LEU A 170 6.73 18.93 -16.75
CA LEU A 170 7.42 20.03 -17.43
C LEU A 170 7.18 20.07 -18.97
N GLY A 171 6.07 19.50 -19.46
CA GLY A 171 5.71 19.52 -20.90
C GLY A 171 6.41 18.47 -21.78
N PHE A 172 7.54 17.89 -21.35
CA PHE A 172 8.31 16.92 -22.17
C PHE A 172 8.67 15.62 -21.45
N ILE A 173 8.67 15.57 -20.12
CA ILE A 173 9.02 14.37 -19.36
C ILE A 173 7.78 13.51 -19.18
N ARG A 174 7.64 12.47 -19.99
CA ARG A 174 6.55 11.50 -19.83
C ARG A 174 6.95 10.43 -18.81
N SER A 175 6.16 10.29 -17.75
CA SER A 175 6.38 9.31 -16.69
C SER A 175 5.07 8.61 -16.35
N ARG A 176 5.14 7.29 -16.20
CA ARG A 176 3.99 6.48 -15.77
C ARG A 176 4.31 5.90 -14.40
N ALA A 177 3.44 6.15 -13.42
CA ALA A 177 3.57 5.49 -12.13
C ALA A 177 3.38 3.98 -12.31
N ARG A 178 4.40 3.18 -11.98
CA ARG A 178 4.35 1.71 -12.06
C ARG A 178 4.09 1.04 -10.70
N LEU A 179 3.58 1.79 -9.73
CA LEU A 179 3.32 1.28 -8.38
C LEU A 179 1.82 1.25 -8.11
N THR A 180 1.21 0.11 -8.41
CA THR A 180 -0.14 -0.22 -7.98
C THR A 180 -0.04 -0.94 -6.64
N HIS A 181 -0.08 -0.14 -5.59
CA HIS A 181 -0.10 -0.60 -4.21
C HIS A 181 -1.53 -1.07 -3.89
N PHE A 182 -1.72 -2.36 -3.59
CA PHE A 182 -3.03 -2.92 -3.24
C PHE A 182 -3.12 -3.12 -1.73
N PRO A 183 -3.76 -2.18 -1.00
CA PRO A 183 -3.89 -2.30 0.44
C PRO A 183 -4.86 -3.40 0.87
N VAL A 184 -5.67 -3.93 -0.06
CA VAL A 184 -6.65 -4.98 0.19
C VAL A 184 -6.26 -6.24 -0.58
N SER A 185 -6.33 -7.40 0.07
CA SER A 185 -6.12 -8.71 -0.54
C SER A 185 -7.16 -9.71 -0.06
N LEU A 186 -7.31 -10.80 -0.83
CA LEU A 186 -8.20 -11.92 -0.54
C LEU A 186 -7.34 -13.20 -0.40
N PRO A 187 -6.74 -13.48 0.76
CA PRO A 187 -5.94 -14.71 0.96
C PRO A 187 -6.77 -15.98 0.83
N SER A 188 -8.07 -15.94 1.14
CA SER A 188 -9.03 -17.03 0.91
C SER A 188 -10.42 -16.45 0.63
N PRO A 189 -11.35 -17.20 0.01
CA PRO A 189 -12.70 -16.70 -0.33
C PRO A 189 -13.50 -16.14 0.85
N GLU A 190 -13.16 -16.55 2.08
CA GLU A 190 -13.85 -16.08 3.29
C GLU A 190 -13.14 -14.92 3.98
N VAL A 191 -11.92 -14.57 3.55
CA VAL A 191 -11.07 -13.65 4.32
C VAL A 191 -10.66 -12.47 3.46
N ILE A 192 -11.09 -11.28 3.88
CA ILE A 192 -10.58 -10.01 3.36
C ILE A 192 -9.48 -9.54 4.31
N ARG A 193 -8.31 -9.19 3.75
CA ARG A 193 -7.18 -8.66 4.50
C ARG A 193 -6.87 -7.25 4.04
N ILE A 194 -6.81 -6.32 5.00
CA ILE A 194 -6.52 -4.90 4.75
C ILE A 194 -5.22 -4.54 5.46
N ALA A 195 -4.20 -4.21 4.70
CA ALA A 195 -2.88 -3.86 5.22
C ALA A 195 -2.92 -2.52 5.96
N TRP A 196 -2.62 -2.54 7.26
CA TRP A 196 -2.77 -1.39 8.15
C TRP A 196 -1.46 -0.67 8.42
N ARG A 197 -0.44 -1.44 8.84
CA ARG A 197 0.89 -0.92 9.18
C ARG A 197 1.97 -1.90 8.74
N GLY A 198 2.97 -1.44 8.00
CA GLY A 198 4.06 -2.29 7.50
C GLY A 198 4.52 -1.88 6.12
N GLY A 199 5.69 -2.37 5.68
CA GLY A 199 6.28 -2.00 4.39
C GLY A 199 6.55 -0.49 4.23
N TYR A 200 6.90 -0.06 3.03
CA TYR A 200 7.34 1.32 2.76
C TYR A 200 6.21 2.37 2.79
N ASN A 201 4.94 1.99 2.92
CA ASN A 201 3.83 2.96 2.80
C ASN A 201 2.58 2.67 3.64
N HIS A 202 2.40 1.51 4.28
CA HIS A 202 1.17 1.29 5.06
C HIS A 202 1.32 1.93 6.43
N ALA A 203 0.65 3.07 6.64
CA ALA A 203 0.52 3.70 7.94
C ALA A 203 -0.88 4.29 8.06
N VAL A 204 -1.87 3.42 8.23
CA VAL A 204 -3.28 3.82 8.33
C VAL A 204 -3.55 4.41 9.72
N VAL A 205 -4.28 5.52 9.74
CA VAL A 205 -4.71 6.30 10.91
C VAL A 205 -6.24 6.34 10.93
N PRO A 206 -6.90 6.06 12.05
CA PRO A 206 -6.32 5.79 13.37
C PRO A 206 -5.61 4.44 13.45
N SER A 207 -4.95 4.18 14.59
CA SER A 207 -4.28 2.89 14.82
C SER A 207 -5.27 1.73 14.71
N LEU A 208 -4.76 0.55 14.31
CA LEU A 208 -5.57 -0.66 14.17
C LEU A 208 -6.34 -1.00 15.45
N ARG A 209 -5.74 -0.76 16.62
CA ARG A 209 -6.39 -0.96 17.92
C ARG A 209 -7.65 -0.09 18.07
N ARG A 210 -7.61 1.16 17.63
CA ARG A 210 -8.76 2.06 17.68
C ARG A 210 -9.83 1.65 16.68
N ALA A 211 -9.44 1.25 15.47
CA ALA A 211 -10.40 0.73 14.48
C ALA A 211 -11.09 -0.55 14.97
N LEU A 212 -10.35 -1.48 15.60
CA LEU A 212 -10.92 -2.68 16.21
C LEU A 212 -11.86 -2.38 17.38
N ALA A 213 -11.55 -1.38 18.20
CA ALA A 213 -12.42 -0.94 19.30
C ALA A 213 -13.75 -0.32 18.80
N GLU A 214 -13.74 0.31 17.62
CA GLU A 214 -14.96 0.76 16.97
C GLU A 214 -15.74 -0.43 16.40
N LEU A 215 -15.06 -1.32 15.68
CA LEU A 215 -15.66 -2.51 15.06
C LEU A 215 -16.23 -3.52 16.06
N SER A 216 -15.69 -3.57 17.28
CA SER A 216 -16.20 -4.46 18.33
C SER A 216 -17.62 -4.14 18.78
N GLN A 217 -18.14 -2.95 18.43
CA GLN A 217 -19.54 -2.59 18.68
C GLN A 217 -20.51 -3.25 17.69
N HIS A 218 -20.00 -3.75 16.56
CA HIS A 218 -20.81 -4.21 15.44
C HIS A 218 -20.55 -5.67 15.04
N ALA A 219 -19.37 -6.21 15.33
CA ALA A 219 -18.99 -7.58 14.98
C ALA A 219 -18.12 -8.23 16.06
N GLU A 220 -18.11 -9.57 16.06
CA GLU A 220 -17.28 -10.37 16.97
C GLU A 220 -15.78 -10.16 16.67
N ILE A 221 -15.00 -9.89 17.70
CA ILE A 221 -13.55 -9.75 17.58
C ILE A 221 -12.87 -11.09 17.79
N ALA A 222 -12.23 -11.61 16.73
CA ALA A 222 -11.39 -12.78 16.82
C ALA A 222 -10.10 -12.48 17.61
N GLU A 223 -9.55 -13.52 18.23
CA GLU A 223 -8.24 -13.43 18.88
C GLU A 223 -7.16 -12.95 17.88
N PRO A 224 -6.18 -12.15 18.33
CA PRO A 224 -5.10 -11.69 17.47
C PRO A 224 -4.33 -12.87 16.88
N ALA A 225 -4.46 -13.09 15.58
CA ALA A 225 -3.68 -14.08 14.86
C ALA A 225 -2.30 -13.52 14.54
N GLY A 226 -1.25 -14.20 15.01
CA GLY A 226 0.13 -13.88 14.68
C GLY A 226 0.73 -15.00 13.84
N GLU A 227 1.30 -14.67 12.70
CA GLU A 227 2.09 -15.61 11.92
C GLU A 227 3.55 -15.17 11.92
N THR A 228 4.42 -16.04 12.41
CA THR A 228 5.86 -15.89 12.24
C THR A 228 6.23 -16.72 11.02
N ARG A 229 6.53 -16.04 9.90
CA ARG A 229 6.96 -16.74 8.70
C ARG A 229 8.29 -17.43 8.97
N LYS A 230 8.46 -18.64 8.44
CA LYS A 230 9.75 -19.35 8.42
C LYS A 230 10.85 -18.44 7.84
N ALA A 231 12.05 -18.58 8.38
CA ALA A 231 13.22 -17.94 7.78
C ALA A 231 13.39 -18.48 6.35
N SER A 232 13.83 -17.63 5.44
CA SER A 232 13.84 -17.95 4.02
C SER A 232 14.68 -19.19 3.67
N SER A 233 15.74 -19.44 4.44
CA SER A 233 16.57 -20.65 4.38
C SER A 233 15.88 -21.98 4.73
N GLN A 234 14.61 -21.96 5.14
CA GLN A 234 13.83 -23.13 5.57
C GLN A 234 12.60 -23.37 4.68
N ILE A 235 12.51 -22.66 3.56
CA ILE A 235 11.33 -22.64 2.70
C ILE A 235 11.62 -23.51 1.47
N SER A 236 10.68 -24.38 1.11
CA SER A 236 10.75 -25.19 -0.11
C SER A 236 10.56 -24.34 -1.36
N ASP A 237 10.98 -24.85 -2.52
CA ASP A 237 10.81 -24.14 -3.79
C ASP A 237 9.34 -23.82 -4.11
N ALA A 238 8.41 -24.71 -3.76
CA ALA A 238 6.98 -24.50 -3.95
C ALA A 238 6.46 -23.34 -3.06
N GLU A 239 6.86 -23.32 -1.78
CA GLU A 239 6.50 -22.23 -0.87
C GLU A 239 7.12 -20.88 -1.31
N ILE A 240 8.29 -20.89 -1.98
CA ILE A 240 8.87 -19.67 -2.59
C ILE A 240 7.97 -19.17 -3.72
N ASP A 241 7.50 -20.05 -4.60
CA ASP A 241 6.63 -19.65 -5.73
C ASP A 241 5.29 -19.09 -5.24
N ASP A 242 4.66 -19.74 -4.25
CA ASP A 242 3.44 -19.25 -3.62
C ASP A 242 3.64 -17.85 -3.02
N ARG A 243 4.82 -17.62 -2.43
CA ARG A 243 5.17 -16.33 -1.82
C ARG A 243 5.45 -15.25 -2.86
N VAL A 244 6.12 -15.58 -3.95
CA VAL A 244 6.31 -14.67 -5.09
C VAL A 244 4.94 -14.30 -5.67
N LEU A 245 4.06 -15.28 -5.87
CA LEU A 245 2.70 -15.06 -6.33
C LEU A 245 1.91 -14.14 -5.38
N GLU A 246 2.01 -14.35 -4.07
CA GLU A 246 1.35 -13.47 -3.10
C GLU A 246 1.89 -12.04 -3.15
N LEU A 247 3.20 -11.86 -3.25
CA LEU A 247 3.83 -10.55 -3.38
C LEU A 247 3.39 -9.83 -4.66
N VAL A 248 3.31 -10.55 -5.78
CA VAL A 248 2.79 -10.02 -7.05
C VAL A 248 1.31 -9.63 -6.92
N LYS A 249 0.47 -10.48 -6.31
CA LYS A 249 -0.94 -10.16 -6.02
C LYS A 249 -1.12 -8.92 -5.13
N ARG A 250 -0.18 -8.66 -4.23
CA ARG A 250 -0.14 -7.44 -3.38
C ARG A 250 0.44 -6.21 -4.11
N GLY A 251 1.02 -6.40 -5.30
CA GLY A 251 1.69 -5.36 -6.09
C GLY A 251 3.14 -5.10 -5.67
N ASP A 252 3.74 -5.95 -4.84
CA ASP A 252 5.11 -5.80 -4.31
C ASP A 252 6.15 -6.52 -5.19
N ARG A 253 6.23 -6.08 -6.45
CA ARG A 253 7.13 -6.66 -7.47
C ARG A 253 8.61 -6.60 -7.09
N LEU A 254 9.00 -5.55 -6.37
CA LEU A 254 10.39 -5.35 -5.97
C LEU A 254 10.80 -6.40 -4.94
N ASP A 255 9.98 -6.61 -3.91
CA ASP A 255 10.27 -7.62 -2.91
C ASP A 255 10.10 -9.04 -3.48
N ALA A 256 9.18 -9.25 -4.45
CA ALA A 256 9.09 -10.49 -5.22
C ALA A 256 10.38 -10.79 -6.01
N ALA A 257 10.90 -9.80 -6.74
CA ALA A 257 12.15 -9.96 -7.49
C ALA A 257 13.35 -10.16 -6.56
N ARG A 258 13.41 -9.45 -5.42
CA ARG A 258 14.46 -9.64 -4.42
C ARG A 258 14.43 -11.04 -3.81
N LEU A 259 13.25 -11.58 -3.56
CA LEU A 259 13.09 -12.95 -3.06
C LEU A 259 13.68 -13.96 -4.03
N LEU A 260 13.38 -13.84 -5.34
CA LEU A 260 13.96 -14.71 -6.38
C LEU A 260 15.48 -14.56 -6.51
N VAL A 261 16.01 -13.34 -6.43
CA VAL A 261 17.46 -13.09 -6.48
C VAL A 261 18.16 -13.75 -5.29
N HIS A 262 17.55 -13.71 -4.10
CA HIS A 262 18.17 -14.23 -2.88
C HIS A 262 18.03 -15.75 -2.74
N GLU A 263 16.82 -16.29 -2.93
CA GLU A 263 16.54 -17.70 -2.66
C GLU A 263 16.87 -18.62 -3.85
N ARG A 264 16.71 -18.13 -5.09
CA ARG A 264 16.94 -18.91 -6.31
C ARG A 264 18.19 -18.49 -7.08
N ASN A 265 18.98 -17.56 -6.54
CA ASN A 265 20.18 -17.00 -7.19
C ASN A 265 19.91 -16.44 -8.60
N TYR A 266 18.69 -15.99 -8.87
CA TYR A 266 18.38 -15.35 -10.15
C TYR A 266 19.18 -14.06 -10.31
N THR A 267 19.55 -13.72 -11.54
CA THR A 267 19.97 -12.36 -11.84
C THR A 267 18.79 -11.40 -11.71
N LEU A 268 19.05 -10.13 -11.42
CA LEU A 268 17.98 -9.13 -11.30
C LEU A 268 17.10 -9.06 -12.56
N THR A 269 17.70 -9.23 -13.74
CA THR A 269 16.99 -9.26 -15.03
C THR A 269 16.08 -10.48 -15.15
N GLN A 270 16.55 -11.67 -14.76
CA GLN A 270 15.74 -12.89 -14.76
C GLN A 270 14.58 -12.79 -13.75
N ALA A 271 14.87 -12.35 -12.52
CA ALA A 271 13.85 -12.18 -11.49
C ALA A 271 12.76 -11.18 -11.93
N LYS A 272 13.16 -10.06 -12.55
CA LYS A 272 12.21 -9.10 -13.10
C LYS A 272 11.36 -9.71 -14.20
N ARG A 273 11.97 -10.41 -15.17
CA ARG A 273 11.23 -11.07 -16.26
C ARG A 273 10.22 -12.07 -15.73
N PHE A 274 10.62 -12.90 -14.76
CA PHE A 274 9.73 -13.88 -14.13
C PHE A 274 8.54 -13.21 -13.45
N VAL A 275 8.79 -12.14 -12.67
CA VAL A 275 7.71 -11.37 -12.01
C VAL A 275 6.79 -10.71 -13.04
N ASP A 276 7.34 -10.20 -14.14
CA ASP A 276 6.55 -9.60 -15.22
C ASP A 276 5.65 -10.63 -15.91
N GLU A 277 6.18 -11.82 -16.22
CA GLU A 277 5.39 -12.94 -16.79
C GLU A 277 4.32 -13.46 -15.83
N LEU A 278 4.61 -13.48 -14.52
CA LEU A 278 3.64 -13.91 -13.52
C LEU A 278 2.50 -12.89 -13.36
N ASP A 279 2.82 -11.60 -13.36
CA ASP A 279 1.86 -10.51 -13.28
C ASP A 279 0.89 -10.48 -14.48
N GLU A 280 1.32 -10.92 -15.66
CA GLU A 280 0.45 -11.04 -16.84
C GLU A 280 -0.55 -12.20 -16.75
N ARG A 281 -0.30 -13.19 -15.88
CA ARG A 281 -1.15 -14.38 -15.72
C ARG A 281 -2.18 -14.28 -14.59
N VAL A 282 -2.03 -13.29 -13.70
CA VAL A 282 -2.78 -13.14 -12.44
C VAL A 282 -3.76 -11.98 -12.50
#